data_AF-A0A1S3V9G0-F1
#
_entry.id   AF-A0A1S3V9G0-F1
#
_cell.length_a   1.000
_cell.length_b   1.000
_cell.length_c   1.000
_cell.angle_alpha   90.00
_cell.angle_beta   90.00
_cell.angle_gamma   90.00
#
_symmetry.space_group_name_H-M   'P 1'
#
loop_
_entity.id
_entity.type
_entity.pdbx_description
1 polymer ?
#
loop_
_entity_poly.entity_id
_entity_poly.type
_entity_poly.pdbx_seq_one_letter_code
_entity_poly.pdbx_strand_id
1 'polypeptide(L)'
;MESSVVGERSGRVPLSEVVADCVKRWFRDALKEAKTGDINMQVLVSQMYYSGYGVPRDAQKGRVWLTKASRTRSSVWKVGDKHPGYNASDSDSDELKEDS
;
A
#
# COMPACT_ATOMS: atom_id res chain seq x y z
N MET A 1 -10.84 49.99 32.87
CA MET A 1 -11.70 49.22 31.96
C MET A 1 -10.86 48.75 30.79
N GLU A 2 -10.41 47.50 30.78
CA GLU A 2 -9.85 46.87 29.57
C GLU A 2 -10.69 45.64 29.28
N SER A 3 -11.82 45.88 28.63
CA SER A 3 -12.72 44.85 28.16
C SER A 3 -12.05 44.12 27.02
N SER A 4 -11.41 42.98 27.34
CA SER A 4 -10.90 42.04 26.35
C SER A 4 -12.10 41.46 25.61
N VAL A 5 -12.32 41.95 24.39
CA VAL A 5 -13.28 41.40 23.44
C VAL A 5 -12.75 40.01 23.06
N VAL A 6 -13.21 38.98 23.77
CA VAL A 6 -13.07 37.59 23.33
C VAL A 6 -14.01 37.45 22.14
N GLY A 7 -13.50 37.81 20.96
CA GLY A 7 -14.16 37.57 19.70
C GLY A 7 -14.40 36.08 19.57
N GLU A 8 -15.65 35.68 19.76
CA GLU A 8 -16.12 34.34 19.47
C GLU A 8 -15.62 33.94 18.07
N ARG A 9 -14.80 32.90 17.99
CA ARG A 9 -14.40 32.26 16.74
C ARG A 9 -15.61 31.53 16.14
N SER A 10 -16.64 32.29 15.75
CA SER A 10 -17.66 31.83 14.81
C SER A 10 -17.09 31.97 13.39
N GLY A 11 -15.99 31.25 13.15
CA GLY A 11 -15.24 31.30 11.90
C GLY A 11 -15.71 30.18 11.01
N ARG A 12 -16.60 30.48 10.05
CA ARG A 12 -16.87 29.57 8.94
C ARG A 12 -15.56 29.34 8.21
N VAL A 13 -14.99 28.15 8.36
CA VAL A 13 -13.81 27.73 7.60
C VAL A 13 -14.25 27.32 6.19
N PRO A 14 -13.47 27.67 5.15
CA PRO A 14 -13.78 27.23 3.80
C PRO A 14 -13.70 25.70 3.73
N LEU A 15 -14.59 25.09 2.95
CA LEU A 15 -14.64 23.63 2.81
C LEU A 15 -13.29 23.05 2.39
N SER A 16 -12.54 23.77 1.57
CA SER A 16 -11.18 23.39 1.15
C SER A 16 -10.22 23.22 2.32
N GLU A 17 -10.31 24.05 3.36
CA GLU A 17 -9.47 23.97 4.55
C GLU A 17 -9.85 22.76 5.42
N VAL A 18 -11.15 22.52 5.60
CA VAL A 18 -11.65 21.33 6.30
C VAL A 18 -11.20 20.05 5.61
N VAL A 19 -11.32 20.01 4.27
CA VAL A 19 -10.86 18.88 3.46
C VAL A 19 -9.34 18.74 3.57
N ALA A 20 -8.58 19.83 3.48
CA ALA A 20 -7.12 19.79 3.61
C ALA A 20 -6.69 19.22 4.97
N ASP A 21 -7.34 19.63 6.05
CA ASP A 21 -7.06 19.11 7.39
C ASP A 21 -7.50 17.66 7.57
N CYS A 22 -8.62 17.26 6.96
CA CYS A 22 -9.04 15.86 6.92
C CYS A 22 -7.97 15.00 6.22
N VAL A 23 -7.48 15.42 5.06
CA VAL A 23 -6.46 14.69 4.29
C VAL A 23 -5.12 14.64 5.04
N LYS A 24 -4.71 15.70 5.75
CA LYS A 24 -3.52 15.68 6.63
C LYS A 24 -3.66 14.65 7.75
N ARG A 25 -4.82 14.58 8.40
CA ARG A 25 -5.08 13.60 9.46
C ARG A 25 -5.07 12.18 8.90
N TRP A 26 -5.75 11.98 7.77
CA TRP A 26 -5.77 10.70 7.07
C TRP A 26 -4.36 10.23 6.69
N PHE A 27 -3.51 11.12 6.18
CA PHE A 27 -2.12 10.82 5.89
C PHE A 27 -1.35 10.33 7.12
N ARG A 28 -1.54 10.99 8.27
CA ARG A 28 -0.89 10.61 9.53
C ARG A 28 -1.34 9.24 10.01
N ASP A 29 -2.63 8.95 9.89
CA ASP A 29 -3.20 7.66 10.30
C ASP A 29 -2.71 6.54 9.37
N ALA A 30 -2.72 6.76 8.06
CA ALA A 30 -2.13 5.85 7.07
C ALA A 30 -0.63 5.62 7.32
N LEU A 31 0.13 6.65 7.70
CA LEU A 31 1.53 6.51 8.08
C LEU A 31 1.74 5.65 9.32
N LYS A 32 0.83 5.74 10.30
CA LYS A 32 0.90 4.92 11.51
C LYS A 32 0.75 3.45 11.14
N GLU A 33 -0.24 3.10 10.31
CA GLU A 33 -0.44 1.73 9.85
C GLU A 33 0.62 1.25 8.86
N ALA A 34 1.14 2.13 8.00
CA ALA A 34 2.26 1.79 7.13
C ALA A 34 3.52 1.41 7.93
N LYS A 35 3.68 1.96 9.15
CA LYS A 35 4.76 1.60 10.08
C LYS A 35 4.51 0.29 10.81
N THR A 36 3.27 -0.11 11.07
CA THR A 36 2.95 -1.43 11.67
C THR A 36 3.24 -2.57 10.70
N GLY A 37 3.40 -2.27 9.41
CA GLY A 37 3.82 -3.23 8.38
C GLY A 37 2.73 -3.52 7.36
N ASP A 38 1.57 -2.86 7.43
CA ASP A 38 0.51 -3.02 6.45
C ASP A 38 0.98 -2.54 5.06
N ILE A 39 1.03 -3.49 4.11
CA ILE A 39 1.49 -3.28 2.75
C ILE A 39 0.55 -2.33 2.00
N ASN A 40 -0.77 -2.43 2.21
CA ASN A 40 -1.75 -1.57 1.57
C ASN A 40 -1.54 -0.12 2.02
N MET A 41 -1.27 0.09 3.30
CA MET A 41 -1.01 1.42 3.86
C MET A 41 0.32 1.98 3.39
N GLN A 42 1.35 1.15 3.22
CA GLN A 42 2.62 1.58 2.60
C GLN A 42 2.44 2.02 1.14
N VAL A 43 1.61 1.32 0.36
CA VAL A 43 1.26 1.72 -1.01
C VAL A 43 0.45 3.03 -1.00
N LEU A 44 -0.54 3.15 -0.12
CA LEU A 44 -1.37 4.35 0.02
C LEU A 44 -0.52 5.58 0.35
N VAL A 45 0.34 5.50 1.36
CA VAL A 45 1.27 6.59 1.72
C VAL A 45 2.17 6.96 0.54
N SER A 46 2.63 5.98 -0.25
CA SER A 46 3.41 6.28 -1.45
C SER A 46 2.63 7.13 -2.46
N GLN A 47 1.36 6.79 -2.72
CA GLN A 47 0.50 7.52 -3.64
C GLN A 47 0.20 8.93 -3.12
N MET A 48 -0.04 9.08 -1.82
CA MET A 48 -0.25 10.40 -1.21
C MET A 48 0.96 11.31 -1.39
N TYR A 49 2.19 10.77 -1.29
CA TYR A 49 3.42 11.52 -1.57
C TYR A 49 3.58 11.88 -3.06
N TYR A 50 3.15 11.02 -3.99
CA TYR A 50 3.22 11.34 -5.42
C TYR A 50 2.20 12.41 -5.85
N SER A 51 0.99 12.35 -5.28
CA SER A 51 -0.09 13.27 -5.60
C SER A 51 -0.04 14.57 -4.80
N GLY A 52 0.64 14.57 -3.64
CA GLY A 52 0.67 15.72 -2.73
C GLY A 52 -0.60 15.87 -1.89
N TYR A 53 -1.27 14.76 -1.54
CA TYR A 53 -2.47 14.78 -0.72
C TYR A 53 -2.11 14.87 0.76
N GLY A 54 -2.45 15.98 1.42
CA GLY A 54 -2.21 16.18 2.87
C GLY A 54 -0.74 16.41 3.23
N VAL A 55 0.17 16.24 2.26
CA VAL A 55 1.60 16.53 2.38
C VAL A 55 2.13 17.13 1.09
N PRO A 56 3.22 17.91 1.15
CA PRO A 56 3.92 18.33 -0.05
C PRO A 56 4.30 17.13 -0.91
N ARG A 57 4.13 17.28 -2.23
CA ARG A 57 4.53 16.25 -3.19
C ARG A 57 6.01 15.94 -3.06
N ASP A 58 6.33 14.67 -2.81
CA ASP A 58 7.69 14.17 -2.64
C ASP A 58 7.80 12.78 -3.25
N ALA A 59 8.10 12.74 -4.55
CA ALA A 59 8.23 11.50 -5.30
C ALA A 59 9.36 10.60 -4.76
N GLN A 60 10.39 11.17 -4.12
CA GLN A 60 11.48 10.39 -3.55
C GLN A 60 11.00 9.61 -2.33
N LYS A 61 10.29 10.25 -1.40
CA LYS A 61 9.66 9.55 -0.27
C LYS A 61 8.63 8.53 -0.73
N GLY A 62 7.84 8.86 -1.76
CA GLY A 62 6.91 7.92 -2.38
C GLY A 62 7.60 6.62 -2.82
N ARG A 63 8.72 6.72 -3.56
CA ARG A 63 9.51 5.55 -3.98
C ARG A 63 10.03 4.70 -2.82
N VAL A 64 10.46 5.33 -1.72
CA VAL A 64 10.94 4.61 -0.52
C VAL A 64 9.83 3.75 0.07
N TRP A 65 8.63 4.32 0.24
CA TRP A 65 7.47 3.58 0.76
C TRP A 65 7.01 2.47 -0.17
N LEU A 66 7.00 2.72 -1.49
CA LEU A 66 6.65 1.72 -2.48
C LEU A 66 7.66 0.56 -2.52
N THR A 67 8.95 0.86 -2.40
CA THR A 67 10.02 -0.15 -2.33
C THR A 67 9.84 -1.01 -1.07
N LYS A 68 9.50 -0.39 0.06
CA LYS A 68 9.21 -1.11 1.31
C LYS A 68 8.04 -2.08 1.14
N ALA A 69 6.94 -1.62 0.53
CA ALA A 69 5.78 -2.47 0.23
C ALA A 69 6.14 -3.64 -0.70
N SER A 70 6.93 -3.37 -1.74
CA SER A 70 7.34 -4.39 -2.72
C SER A 70 8.21 -5.49 -2.11
N ARG A 71 9.07 -5.16 -1.13
CA ARG A 71 9.92 -6.14 -0.44
C ARG A 71 9.09 -7.12 0.40
N THR A 72 8.07 -6.62 1.11
CA THR A 72 7.17 -7.46 1.91
C THR A 72 6.32 -8.37 1.03
N ARG A 73 5.79 -7.84 -0.09
CA ARG A 73 5.06 -8.64 -1.06
C ARG A 73 6.01 -9.72 -1.65
N SER A 74 7.31 -9.39 -1.79
CA SER A 74 8.37 -10.30 -2.26
C SER A 74 8.83 -11.44 -1.37
N SER A 75 8.58 -11.33 -0.08
CA SER A 75 8.64 -12.47 0.83
C SER A 75 7.46 -13.43 0.67
N VAL A 76 6.29 -12.97 0.24
CA VAL A 76 5.07 -13.80 0.17
C VAL A 76 5.02 -14.69 -1.08
N TRP A 77 5.58 -14.26 -2.21
CA TRP A 77 5.66 -15.12 -3.42
C TRP A 77 6.88 -16.05 -3.49
N LYS A 78 7.79 -15.98 -2.52
CA LYS A 78 8.94 -16.91 -2.44
C LYS A 78 8.56 -18.34 -1.96
N VAL A 79 7.28 -18.66 -1.91
CA VAL A 79 6.76 -20.03 -1.68
C VAL A 79 6.13 -20.62 -2.95
N GLY A 80 6.44 -20.05 -4.13
CA GLY A 80 5.80 -20.42 -5.41
C GLY A 80 6.64 -21.18 -6.42
N ASP A 81 7.94 -21.38 -6.23
CA ASP A 81 8.79 -22.13 -7.19
C ASP A 81 8.67 -23.66 -7.04
N LYS A 82 7.47 -24.14 -6.68
CA LYS A 82 7.12 -25.55 -6.81
C LYS A 82 6.02 -25.63 -7.87
N HIS A 83 6.45 -25.94 -9.09
CA HIS A 83 5.57 -26.20 -10.22
C HIS A 83 4.43 -27.13 -9.77
N PRO A 84 3.16 -26.70 -9.84
CA PRO A 84 2.02 -27.59 -9.64
C PRO A 84 2.15 -28.73 -10.65
N GLY A 85 2.14 -29.96 -10.14
CA GLY A 85 2.52 -31.14 -10.89
C GLY A 85 1.82 -31.26 -12.24
N TYR A 86 2.61 -31.45 -13.28
CA TYR A 86 2.22 -32.28 -14.39
C TYR A 86 2.78 -33.68 -14.12
N ASN A 87 1.99 -34.49 -13.41
CA ASN A 87 2.17 -35.94 -13.43
C ASN A 87 1.41 -36.39 -14.69
N ALA A 88 2.05 -36.24 -15.86
CA ALA A 88 1.50 -36.69 -17.13
C ALA A 88 1.39 -38.21 -17.07
N SER A 89 0.18 -38.67 -16.75
CA SER A 89 -0.28 -40.01 -16.95
C SER A 89 -0.46 -40.23 -18.46
N ASP A 90 0.63 -40.56 -19.15
CA ASP A 90 0.58 -41.24 -20.45
C ASP A 90 0.91 -42.71 -20.13
N SER A 91 -0.04 -43.54 -19.71
CA SER A 91 -0.97 -44.30 -20.58
C SER A 91 -0.37 -44.71 -21.93
N ASP A 92 -0.28 -46.04 -22.07
CA ASP A 92 -0.17 -46.86 -23.28
C ASP A 92 1.15 -46.88 -24.07
N SER A 93 1.87 -48.01 -24.00
CA SER A 93 1.75 -49.05 -25.04
C SER A 93 2.49 -50.34 -24.65
N ASP A 94 1.74 -51.42 -24.67
CA ASP A 94 2.16 -52.81 -24.67
C ASP A 94 3.02 -53.08 -25.93
N GLU A 95 4.27 -53.52 -25.79
CA GLU A 95 5.03 -54.16 -26.88
C GLU A 95 5.58 -55.50 -26.38
N LEU A 96 4.77 -56.55 -26.55
CA LEU A 96 5.22 -57.92 -26.57
C LEU A 96 6.23 -58.09 -27.72
N LYS A 97 7.50 -58.30 -27.39
CA LYS A 97 8.44 -59.01 -28.27
C LYS A 97 8.65 -60.40 -27.72
N GLU A 98 8.02 -61.35 -28.39
CA GLU A 98 8.32 -62.77 -28.33
C GLU A 98 9.81 -62.98 -28.63
N ASP A 99 10.53 -63.58 -27.68
CA ASP A 99 11.88 -64.09 -27.90
C ASP A 99 11.76 -65.57 -28.30
N SER A 100 12.10 -65.81 -29.57
CA SER A 100 12.57 -67.01 -30.27
C SER A 100 12.41 -68.41 -29.64
#